data_AF-A0A954DVM6-F1
#
_entry.id   AF-A0A954DVM6-F1
#
_cell.length_a   1.000
_cell.length_b   1.000
_cell.length_c   1.000
_cell.angle_alpha   90.00
_cell.angle_beta   90.00
_cell.angle_gamma   90.00
#
_symmetry.space_group_name_H-M   'P 1'
#
loop_
_entity.id
_entity.type
_entity.pdbx_description
1 polymer ?
#
loop_
_entity_poly.entity_id
_entity_poly.type
_entity_poly.pdbx_seq_one_letter_code
_entity_poly.pdbx_strand_id
1 'polypeptide(L)'
;MGDTTQISAHIAASTKEQLERLVRATGMTRTHLVEQALLHHLRALRELPLDAIVPARVVLSTESAERVRDLVERPPEPTDDLRELFEDR
;
A
#
# COMPACT_ATOMS: atom_id res chain seq x y z
N MET A 1 -19.59 -25.31 13.36
CA MET A 1 -19.83 -24.92 11.96
C MET A 1 -19.82 -23.41 11.95
N GLY A 2 -18.79 -22.77 11.38
CA GLY A 2 -18.65 -21.32 11.49
C GLY A 2 -19.73 -20.60 10.71
N ASP A 3 -20.32 -19.55 11.30
CA ASP A 3 -21.33 -18.73 10.65
C ASP A 3 -20.74 -18.04 9.42
N THR A 4 -21.35 -18.26 8.24
CA THR A 4 -20.97 -17.58 7.01
C THR A 4 -21.88 -16.38 6.78
N THR A 5 -21.33 -15.21 6.49
CA THR A 5 -22.09 -14.01 6.14
C THR A 5 -21.91 -13.67 4.66
N GLN A 6 -23.01 -13.35 3.96
CA GLN A 6 -22.95 -12.91 2.58
C GLN A 6 -22.61 -11.41 2.50
N ILE A 7 -21.67 -11.08 1.62
CA ILE A 7 -21.35 -9.70 1.25
C ILE A 7 -21.70 -9.46 -0.22
N SER A 8 -22.18 -8.25 -0.53
CA SER A 8 -22.52 -7.82 -1.88
C SER A 8 -21.73 -6.57 -2.24
N ALA A 9 -21.05 -6.57 -3.39
CA ALA A 9 -20.28 -5.44 -3.87
C ALA A 9 -20.27 -5.40 -5.41
N HIS A 10 -20.22 -4.20 -5.97
CA HIS A 10 -19.96 -4.00 -7.40
C HIS A 10 -18.45 -3.90 -7.63
N ILE A 11 -17.96 -4.62 -8.65
CA ILE A 11 -16.55 -4.57 -9.06
C ILE A 11 -16.46 -4.22 -10.54
N ALA A 12 -15.32 -3.64 -10.95
CA ALA A 12 -15.05 -3.40 -12.35
C ALA A 12 -14.98 -4.72 -13.15
N ALA A 13 -15.41 -4.68 -14.41
CA ALA A 13 -15.38 -5.85 -15.30
C ALA A 13 -13.96 -6.41 -15.47
N SER A 14 -12.95 -5.53 -15.55
CA SER A 14 -11.54 -5.91 -15.63
C SER A 14 -11.05 -6.66 -14.38
N THR A 15 -11.51 -6.27 -13.19
CA THR A 15 -11.21 -6.96 -11.93
C THR A 15 -11.83 -8.36 -11.90
N LYS A 16 -13.08 -8.49 -12.37
CA LYS A 16 -13.73 -9.80 -12.51
C LYS A 16 -12.91 -10.71 -13.43
N GLU A 17 -12.42 -10.19 -14.55
CA GLU A 17 -11.62 -10.98 -15.48
C GLU A 17 -10.31 -11.49 -14.85
N GLN A 18 -9.63 -10.64 -14.08
CA GLN A 18 -8.43 -11.02 -13.32
C GLN A 18 -8.73 -12.13 -12.30
N LEU A 19 -9.82 -11.98 -11.53
CA LEU A 19 -10.27 -12.99 -10.57
C LEU A 19 -10.47 -14.35 -11.24
N GLU A 20 -11.18 -14.37 -12.37
CA GLU A 20 -11.48 -15.60 -13.10
C GLU A 20 -10.21 -16.26 -13.68
N ARG A 21 -9.23 -15.47 -14.15
CA ARG A 21 -7.93 -16.01 -14.58
C ARG A 21 -7.19 -16.67 -13.43
N LEU A 22 -7.18 -16.04 -12.25
CA LEU A 22 -6.48 -16.57 -11.08
C LEU A 22 -7.11 -17.88 -10.60
N VAL A 23 -8.45 -17.91 -10.49
CA VAL A 23 -9.23 -19.11 -10.15
C VAL A 23 -8.92 -20.27 -11.08
N ARG A 24 -8.84 -20.02 -12.40
CA ARG A 24 -8.47 -21.05 -13.38
C ARG A 24 -7.03 -21.53 -13.22
N ALA A 25 -6.10 -20.63 -12.95
CA ALA A 25 -4.69 -20.97 -12.82
C ALA A 25 -4.36 -21.74 -11.53
N THR A 26 -5.04 -21.43 -10.42
CA THR A 26 -4.75 -22.03 -9.10
C THR A 26 -5.69 -23.16 -8.73
N GLY A 27 -6.83 -23.31 -9.40
CA GLY A 27 -7.90 -24.25 -9.03
C GLY A 27 -8.68 -23.85 -7.79
N MET A 28 -8.44 -22.66 -7.21
CA MET A 28 -9.14 -22.17 -6.03
C MET A 28 -10.57 -21.73 -6.37
N THR A 29 -11.51 -21.87 -5.44
CA THR A 29 -12.87 -21.35 -5.64
C THR A 29 -12.88 -19.81 -5.56
N ARG A 30 -13.83 -19.16 -6.26
CA ARG A 30 -14.01 -17.70 -6.20
C ARG A 30 -14.22 -17.22 -4.76
N THR A 31 -15.09 -17.90 -4.01
CA THR A 31 -15.38 -17.56 -2.62
C THR A 31 -14.12 -17.63 -1.77
N HIS A 32 -13.35 -18.70 -1.90
CA HIS A 32 -12.12 -18.84 -1.13
C HIS A 32 -11.08 -17.77 -1.50
N LEU A 33 -10.94 -17.45 -2.79
CA LEU A 33 -10.04 -16.39 -3.24
C LEU A 33 -10.45 -15.01 -2.70
N VAL A 34 -11.75 -14.69 -2.72
CA VAL A 34 -12.27 -13.43 -2.15
C VAL A 34 -12.03 -13.36 -0.65
N GLU A 35 -12.31 -14.44 0.08
CA GLU A 35 -12.06 -14.53 1.52
C GLU A 35 -10.57 -14.32 1.85
N GLN A 36 -9.66 -14.99 1.12
CA GLN A 36 -8.22 -14.82 1.32
C GLN A 36 -7.76 -13.40 1.01
N ALA A 37 -8.27 -12.78 -0.05
CA ALA A 37 -7.94 -11.40 -0.40
C ALA A 37 -8.38 -10.41 0.69
N LEU A 38 -9.60 -10.57 1.22
CA LEU A 38 -10.12 -9.76 2.33
C LEU A 38 -9.30 -9.95 3.60
N LEU A 39 -9.01 -11.19 3.98
CA LEU A 39 -8.21 -11.49 5.17
C LEU A 39 -6.80 -10.92 5.05
N HIS A 40 -6.15 -11.08 3.89
CA HIS A 40 -4.82 -10.55 3.66
C HIS A 40 -4.80 -9.02 3.73
N HIS A 41 -5.79 -8.36 3.11
CA HIS A 41 -5.89 -6.90 3.15
C HIS A 41 -6.15 -6.38 4.57
N LEU A 42 -7.07 -7.00 5.31
CA LEU A 42 -7.37 -6.61 6.70
C LEU A 42 -6.20 -6.87 7.65
N ARG A 43 -5.42 -7.93 7.44
CA ARG A 43 -4.19 -8.17 8.19
C ARG A 43 -3.13 -7.13 7.87
N ALA A 44 -2.89 -6.83 6.59
CA ALA A 44 -1.94 -5.80 6.19
C ALA A 44 -2.26 -4.44 6.84
N LEU A 45 -3.54 -4.06 6.92
CA LEU A 45 -3.97 -2.84 7.60
C LEU A 45 -3.80 -2.85 9.13
N ARG A 46 -3.75 -4.03 9.76
CA ARG A 46 -3.56 -4.17 11.21
C ARG A 46 -2.10 -4.30 11.60
N GLU A 47 -1.31 -4.98 10.78
CA GLU A 47 0.11 -5.26 11.04
C GLU A 47 1.01 -4.08 10.65
N LEU A 48 0.57 -3.26 9.70
CA LEU A 48 1.27 -2.04 9.29
C LEU A 48 0.48 -0.84 9.79
N PRO A 49 0.97 -0.08 10.80
CA PRO A 49 0.35 1.19 11.15
C PRO A 49 0.33 2.09 9.90
N LEU A 50 -0.62 3.04 9.78
CA LEU A 50 -0.81 3.88 8.59
C LEU A 50 0.47 4.60 8.13
N ASP A 51 1.40 4.76 9.06
CA ASP A 51 2.75 5.29 8.97
C ASP A 51 3.75 4.37 8.23
N ALA A 52 3.40 3.11 7.94
CA ALA A 52 4.21 2.15 7.18
C ALA A 52 3.71 1.90 5.74
N ILE A 53 2.52 2.39 5.37
CA ILE A 53 2.14 2.52 3.96
C ILE A 53 2.73 3.84 3.48
N VAL A 54 3.89 3.81 2.80
CA VAL A 54 4.34 4.98 2.05
C VAL A 54 3.28 5.23 0.98
N PRO A 55 2.45 6.29 1.08
CA PRO A 55 1.50 6.54 0.02
C PRO A 55 2.33 6.85 -1.23
N ALA A 56 2.04 6.16 -2.34
CA ALA A 56 2.71 6.41 -3.63
C ALA A 56 2.54 7.87 -4.12
N ARG A 57 1.68 8.65 -3.44
CA ARG A 57 1.45 10.07 -3.67
C ARG A 57 1.46 10.83 -2.35
N VAL A 58 2.37 11.78 -2.22
CA VAL A 58 2.37 12.77 -1.15
C VAL A 58 1.70 14.05 -1.67
N VAL A 59 0.63 14.51 -1.00
CA VAL A 59 -0.06 15.76 -1.35
C VAL A 59 0.40 16.84 -0.38
N LEU A 60 0.94 17.93 -0.93
CA LEU A 60 1.49 19.05 -0.17
C LEU A 60 0.61 20.29 -0.32
N SER A 61 0.63 21.17 0.68
CA SER A 61 0.19 22.54 0.49
C SER A 61 1.13 23.26 -0.48
N THR A 62 0.67 24.33 -1.13
CA THR A 62 1.50 25.12 -2.05
C THR A 62 2.80 25.57 -1.38
N GLU A 63 2.72 26.11 -0.17
CA GLU A 63 3.89 26.55 0.60
C GLU A 63 4.88 25.40 0.90
N SER A 64 4.37 24.22 1.25
CA SER A 64 5.23 23.05 1.51
C SER A 64 5.86 22.53 0.21
N ALA A 65 5.13 22.58 -0.91
CA ALA A 65 5.64 22.17 -2.21
C ALA A 65 6.78 23.10 -2.69
N GLU A 66 6.67 24.41 -2.47
CA GLU A 66 7.74 25.36 -2.76
C GLU A 66 8.98 25.08 -1.92
N ARG A 67 8.82 24.84 -0.62
CA ARG A 67 9.94 24.46 0.26
C ARG A 67 10.64 23.19 -0.20
N VAL A 68 9.88 22.16 -0.59
CA VAL A 68 10.44 20.90 -1.10
C VAL A 68 11.17 21.13 -2.42
N ARG A 69 10.60 21.91 -3.34
CA ARG A 69 11.27 22.26 -4.61
C ARG A 69 12.61 22.92 -4.36
N ASP A 70 12.64 23.92 -3.48
CA ASP A 70 13.86 24.65 -3.16
C ASP A 70 14.94 23.75 -2.58
N LEU A 71 14.58 22.79 -1.72
CA LEU A 71 15.51 21.80 -1.15
C LEU A 71 16.03 20.80 -2.19
N VAL A 72 15.26 20.47 -3.21
CA VAL A 72 15.68 19.58 -4.31
C VAL A 72 16.60 20.31 -5.29
N GLU A 73 16.30 21.57 -5.61
CA GLU A 73 17.11 22.39 -6.51
C GLU A 73 18.41 22.87 -5.87
N ARG A 74 18.38 23.14 -4.56
CA ARG A 74 19.52 23.62 -3.76
C ARG A 74 19.65 22.75 -2.50
N PRO A 75 20.16 21.52 -2.65
CA PRO A 75 20.32 20.62 -1.51
C PRO A 75 21.29 21.25 -0.49
N PRO A 76 20.94 21.27 0.80
CA PRO A 76 21.86 21.71 1.83
C PRO A 76 22.99 20.67 2.00
N GLU A 77 24.11 21.10 2.58
CA GLU A 77 25.13 20.15 3.01
C GLU A 77 24.56 19.21 4.10
N PRO A 78 24.97 17.93 4.10
CA PRO A 78 24.63 17.01 5.18
C PRO A 78 25.02 17.59 6.53
N THR A 79 24.13 17.45 7.53
CA THR A 79 24.46 17.82 8.90
C THR A 79 25.51 16.87 9.48
N ASP A 80 26.21 17.28 10.53
CA ASP A 80 27.19 16.44 11.22
C ASP A 80 26.53 15.13 11.71
N ASP A 81 25.35 15.21 12.32
CA ASP A 81 24.55 14.03 12.73
C ASP A 81 24.25 13.08 11.56
N LEU A 82 23.99 13.63 10.37
CA LEU A 82 23.72 12.82 9.18
C LEU A 82 24.99 12.15 8.67
N ARG A 83 26.14 12.83 8.72
CA ARG A 83 27.43 12.22 8.36
C ARG A 83 27.80 11.08 9.30
N GLU A 84 27.69 11.32 10.62
CA GLU A 84 27.95 10.32 11.66
C GLU A 84 27.11 9.05 11.44
N LEU A 85 25.80 9.20 11.15
CA LEU A 85 24.90 8.08 10.86
C LEU A 85 25.38 7.17 9.70
N PHE A 86 26.04 7.74 8.69
CA PHE A 86 26.52 7.00 7.51
C PHE A 86 27.98 6.55 7.61
N GLU A 87 28.76 7.09 8.56
CA GLU A 87 30.16 6.72 8.81
C GLU A 87 30.28 5.50 9.75
N ASP A 88 29.26 5.21 10.57
CA ASP A 88 29.23 4.13 11.56
C ASP A 88 28.99 2.71 10.96
N ARG A 89 29.55 2.42 9.77
CA ARG A 89 29.36 1.15 9.03
C ARG A 89 30.60 0.26 8.97
#